data_AF-A0A812VR25-F1
#
_entry.id   AF-A0A812VR25-F1
#
_cell.length_a   1.000
_cell.length_b   1.000
_cell.length_c   1.000
_cell.angle_alpha   90.00
_cell.angle_beta   90.00
_cell.angle_gamma   90.00
#
_symmetry.space_group_name_H-M   'P 1'
#
loop_
_entity.id
_entity.type
_entity.pdbx_description
1 polymer ?
#
loop_
_entity_poly.entity_id
_entity_poly.type
_entity_poly.pdbx_seq_one_letter_code
_entity_poly.pdbx_strand_id
1 'polypeptide(L)'
;MKDVQALIALLVWTLLCPARACNGAAAFCDLPLTKVTFATTHNSGAFRLKIPELVKVDVPGVNVLDALKCFYENHDMKFLQQLDFGIRGFNLDLCTDIEKPGIYFNCHGSPPAMGLDFANDLDRFKDWLEKHPQEVVVLTAGNFKVGLNPGKQWEELIESKFGGPCIEINKETNASNWANHSEVSCVVVRSRPVENITLGLLINSNLRVVVWPLLWKEQRWVHSTYDPLVNPGASSSSLLKDYTKYAEGQKPLNESTSLVLNIIGAPKVPNPAKLNACKDIFCQVEEAEKMVGDLELSCIKDMSTRFNRDLLQGDATEHKYFTDETCPEYACGCLGYQSPLEVLQQKLLKMGHAISLLSVDYPERGKHSNVADVARRMNEATVRFLNGEDELGADWWSCHYDLVLGVTLSSGLVLLCAACCLAARFCPNSLGRCFRMPYDAYKRRANARAEGRERGREEAFAHMKAQREAGFGMNPSYGMAGGQYMGYGGNPGYGMHGAAPQEMGFGGMGNANYVMQGMVPQQIPPRNIVAPAAGQHFQKLTETE
;
A
#
# COMPACT_ATOMS: atom_id res chain seq x y z
N MET A 1 14.22 45.06 -9.13
CA MET A 1 12.93 44.78 -9.83
C MET A 1 12.99 43.50 -10.65
N LYS A 2 14.02 43.27 -11.49
CA LYS A 2 14.17 42.00 -12.23
C LYS A 2 14.27 40.75 -11.33
N ASP A 3 14.97 40.86 -10.20
CA ASP A 3 15.11 39.72 -9.26
C ASP A 3 13.79 39.37 -8.55
N VAL A 4 12.93 40.37 -8.32
CA VAL A 4 11.60 40.16 -7.72
C VAL A 4 10.65 39.49 -8.71
N GLN A 5 10.73 39.86 -10.00
CA GLN A 5 9.95 39.21 -11.06
C GLN A 5 10.40 37.77 -11.30
N ALA A 6 11.71 37.49 -11.24
CA ALA A 6 12.22 36.13 -11.34
C ALA A 6 11.78 35.24 -10.15
N LEU A 7 11.79 35.79 -8.93
CA LEU A 7 11.31 35.08 -7.74
C LEU A 7 9.80 34.80 -7.79
N ILE A 8 9.00 35.79 -8.22
CA ILE A 8 7.54 35.62 -8.39
C ILE A 8 7.25 34.59 -9.49
N ALA A 9 7.96 34.64 -10.62
CA ALA A 9 7.80 33.65 -11.68
C ALA A 9 8.16 32.24 -11.20
N LEU A 10 9.26 32.08 -10.46
CA LEU A 10 9.68 30.80 -9.88
C LEU A 10 8.63 30.27 -8.89
N LEU A 11 8.13 31.10 -7.98
CA LEU A 11 7.10 30.73 -7.00
C LEU A 11 5.78 30.34 -7.66
N VAL A 12 5.35 31.11 -8.68
CA VAL A 12 4.15 30.79 -9.46
C VAL A 12 4.34 29.48 -10.22
N TRP A 13 5.53 29.22 -10.77
CA TRP A 13 5.81 27.96 -11.47
C TRP A 13 5.82 26.75 -10.53
N THR A 14 6.41 26.87 -9.34
CA THR A 14 6.38 25.81 -8.32
C THR A 14 4.99 25.58 -7.72
N LEU A 15 4.14 26.61 -7.69
CA LEU A 15 2.75 26.48 -7.23
C LEU A 15 1.81 25.92 -8.30
N LEU A 16 2.12 26.11 -9.59
CA LEU A 16 1.30 25.64 -10.71
C LEU A 16 1.67 24.25 -11.22
N CYS A 17 2.88 23.76 -10.92
CA CYS A 17 3.27 22.36 -11.14
C CYS A 17 3.22 21.62 -9.80
N PRO A 18 2.06 21.03 -9.41
CA PRO A 18 2.06 20.11 -8.28
C PRO A 18 3.15 19.06 -8.56
N ALA A 19 4.08 18.91 -7.61
CA ALA A 19 5.11 17.89 -7.70
C ALA A 19 4.43 16.56 -8.05
N ARG A 20 4.90 15.91 -9.11
CA ARG A 20 4.29 14.67 -9.61
C ARG A 20 4.30 13.66 -8.47
N ALA A 21 3.11 13.30 -7.99
CA ALA A 21 2.97 12.24 -7.00
C ALA A 21 2.96 10.88 -7.72
N CYS A 22 3.43 9.85 -7.04
CA CYS A 22 3.28 8.46 -7.45
C CYS A 22 2.65 7.72 -6.28
N ASN A 23 1.47 7.13 -6.50
CA ASN A 23 0.69 6.48 -5.43
C ASN A 23 0.56 7.34 -4.15
N GLY A 24 0.24 8.62 -4.32
CA GLY A 24 -0.04 9.56 -3.23
C GLY A 24 1.10 10.47 -2.77
N ALA A 25 2.38 10.19 -3.09
CA ALA A 25 3.50 11.05 -2.70
C ALA A 25 4.56 11.22 -3.80
N ALA A 26 5.15 12.42 -3.90
CA ALA A 26 6.16 12.71 -4.93
C ALA A 26 7.45 11.90 -4.75
N ALA A 27 7.89 11.72 -3.51
CA ALA A 27 9.11 10.95 -3.22
C ALA A 27 8.98 9.46 -3.59
N PHE A 28 7.76 8.92 -3.70
CA PHE A 28 7.57 7.53 -4.11
C PHE A 28 7.88 7.31 -5.60
N CYS A 29 7.95 8.36 -6.41
CA CYS A 29 8.29 8.23 -7.82
C CYS A 29 9.70 7.69 -8.04
N ASP A 30 10.61 7.90 -7.08
CA ASP A 30 11.99 7.43 -7.16
C ASP A 30 12.18 6.04 -6.57
N LEU A 31 11.13 5.45 -5.96
CA LEU A 31 11.22 4.10 -5.40
C LEU A 31 11.31 3.06 -6.53
N PRO A 32 12.32 2.17 -6.50
CA PRO A 32 12.36 0.98 -7.34
C PRO A 32 11.11 0.11 -7.12
N LEU A 33 10.58 -0.49 -8.18
CA LEU A 33 9.38 -1.35 -8.11
C LEU A 33 9.54 -2.49 -7.08
N THR A 34 10.77 -2.99 -6.89
CA THR A 34 11.15 -4.02 -5.90
C THR A 34 11.13 -3.54 -4.46
N LYS A 35 11.09 -2.23 -4.23
CA LYS A 35 11.19 -1.58 -2.92
C LYS A 35 9.89 -0.90 -2.48
N VAL A 36 8.92 -0.77 -3.37
CA VAL A 36 7.59 -0.26 -3.06
C VAL A 36 6.81 -1.33 -2.30
N THR A 37 6.22 -0.96 -1.18
CA THR A 37 5.16 -1.70 -0.49
C THR A 37 3.81 -1.26 -1.03
N PHE A 38 3.07 -2.17 -1.68
CA PHE A 38 1.70 -1.94 -2.10
C PHE A 38 0.72 -2.45 -1.04
N ALA A 39 -0.19 -1.58 -0.60
CA ALA A 39 -1.38 -2.01 0.12
C ALA A 39 -2.21 -2.90 -0.79
N THR A 40 -2.44 -4.14 -0.36
CA THR A 40 -2.97 -5.21 -1.19
C THR A 40 -4.19 -5.84 -0.50
N THR A 41 -5.16 -6.28 -1.28
CA THR A 41 -6.25 -7.12 -0.78
C THR A 41 -6.08 -8.56 -1.25
N HIS A 42 -6.32 -9.52 -0.35
CA HIS A 42 -6.31 -10.95 -0.66
C HIS A 42 -7.66 -11.36 -1.25
N ASN A 43 -7.70 -12.15 -2.33
CA ASN A 43 -8.94 -12.48 -3.04
C ASN A 43 -9.81 -11.24 -3.30
N SER A 44 -9.22 -10.18 -3.84
CA SER A 44 -9.81 -8.85 -3.95
C SER A 44 -11.19 -8.81 -4.61
N GLY A 45 -11.47 -9.78 -5.49
CA GLY A 45 -12.75 -9.94 -6.19
C GLY A 45 -13.81 -10.73 -5.42
N ALA A 46 -13.49 -11.27 -4.24
CA ALA A 46 -14.37 -12.07 -3.40
C ALA A 46 -15.33 -11.20 -2.56
N PHE A 47 -16.08 -10.33 -3.25
CA PHE A 47 -17.18 -9.54 -2.70
C PHE A 47 -18.47 -9.90 -3.45
N ARG A 48 -19.61 -9.97 -2.74
CA ARG A 48 -20.93 -10.25 -3.32
C ARG A 48 -20.95 -11.49 -4.21
N LEU A 49 -20.31 -12.56 -3.74
CA LEU A 49 -20.21 -13.80 -4.49
C LEU A 49 -21.57 -14.53 -4.51
N LYS A 50 -21.87 -15.15 -5.65
CA LYS A 50 -22.92 -16.16 -5.75
C LYS A 50 -22.39 -17.43 -5.12
N ILE A 51 -22.77 -17.65 -3.87
CA ILE A 51 -22.43 -18.83 -3.09
C ILE A 51 -23.04 -20.07 -3.78
N PRO A 52 -22.29 -21.17 -3.96
CA PRO A 52 -22.83 -22.38 -4.53
C PRO A 52 -23.91 -22.96 -3.61
N GLU A 53 -24.92 -23.59 -4.20
CA GLU A 53 -25.99 -24.26 -3.46
C GLU A 53 -25.45 -25.55 -2.80
N LEU A 54 -24.74 -25.38 -1.68
CA LEU A 54 -24.15 -26.47 -0.91
C LEU A 54 -25.16 -27.16 -0.01
N VAL A 55 -26.18 -26.42 0.41
CA VAL A 55 -27.22 -26.86 1.33
C VAL A 55 -28.54 -26.79 0.57
N LYS A 56 -29.16 -27.95 0.37
CA LYS A 56 -30.38 -28.10 -0.43
C LYS A 56 -31.66 -27.91 0.38
N VAL A 57 -31.50 -27.68 1.68
CA VAL A 57 -32.60 -27.65 2.65
C VAL A 57 -32.70 -26.25 3.20
N ASP A 58 -33.89 -25.66 3.11
CA ASP A 58 -34.23 -24.45 3.83
C ASP A 58 -34.51 -24.82 5.30
N VAL A 59 -33.67 -24.32 6.22
CA VAL A 59 -33.76 -24.62 7.64
C VAL A 59 -34.43 -23.43 8.34
N PRO A 60 -35.67 -23.58 8.86
CA PRO A 60 -36.39 -22.47 9.47
C PRO A 60 -35.60 -21.82 10.61
N GLY A 61 -35.43 -20.50 10.53
CA GLY A 61 -34.73 -19.72 11.56
C GLY A 61 -33.20 -19.71 11.45
N VAL A 62 -32.60 -20.45 10.52
CA VAL A 62 -31.14 -20.51 10.35
C VAL A 62 -30.73 -20.09 8.93
N ASN A 63 -30.06 -18.93 8.81
CA ASN A 63 -29.59 -18.45 7.51
C ASN A 63 -28.20 -19.01 7.17
N VAL A 64 -28.17 -20.27 6.70
CA VAL A 64 -26.91 -20.95 6.33
C VAL A 64 -26.19 -20.24 5.18
N LEU A 65 -26.93 -19.58 4.28
CA LEU A 65 -26.34 -18.83 3.17
C LEU A 65 -25.50 -17.65 3.66
N ASP A 66 -25.98 -16.90 4.65
CA ASP A 66 -25.23 -15.80 5.26
C ASP A 66 -23.99 -16.31 6.00
N ALA A 67 -24.09 -17.45 6.70
CA ALA A 67 -22.92 -18.08 7.31
C ALA A 67 -21.90 -18.56 6.26
N LEU A 68 -22.34 -19.06 5.11
CA LEU A 68 -21.44 -19.42 4.01
C LEU A 68 -20.76 -18.20 3.38
N LYS A 69 -21.39 -17.01 3.36
CA LYS A 69 -20.70 -15.78 2.94
C LYS A 69 -19.50 -15.48 3.84
N CYS A 70 -19.60 -15.73 5.13
CA CYS A 70 -18.47 -15.62 6.06
C CYS A 70 -17.27 -16.50 5.68
N PHE A 71 -17.50 -17.59 4.95
CA PHE A 71 -16.45 -18.48 4.42
C PHE A 71 -15.93 -18.05 3.04
N TYR A 72 -16.81 -17.55 2.17
CA TYR A 72 -16.48 -17.30 0.78
C TYR A 72 -16.07 -15.85 0.49
N GLU A 73 -16.55 -14.86 1.24
CA GLU A 73 -16.28 -13.45 0.96
C GLU A 73 -15.13 -12.91 1.81
N ASN A 74 -14.15 -12.31 1.14
CA ASN A 74 -12.98 -11.68 1.77
C ASN A 74 -13.15 -10.16 1.90
N HIS A 75 -14.12 -9.56 1.21
CA HIS A 75 -14.33 -8.11 1.17
C HIS A 75 -15.80 -7.74 1.06
N ASP A 76 -16.16 -6.59 1.63
CA ASP A 76 -17.43 -5.88 1.38
C ASP A 76 -17.28 -4.73 0.37
N MET A 77 -16.05 -4.34 0.06
CA MET A 77 -15.73 -3.35 -0.97
C MET A 77 -15.61 -3.95 -2.37
N LYS A 78 -16.18 -3.24 -3.35
CA LYS A 78 -15.88 -3.45 -4.78
C LYS A 78 -14.51 -2.89 -5.14
N PHE A 79 -13.95 -3.30 -6.29
CA PHE A 79 -12.65 -2.81 -6.77
C PHE A 79 -12.48 -1.29 -6.77
N LEU A 80 -13.45 -0.52 -7.27
CA LEU A 80 -13.35 0.95 -7.27
C LEU A 80 -13.30 1.52 -5.85
N GLN A 81 -14.05 0.93 -4.90
CA GLN A 81 -13.99 1.36 -3.50
C GLN A 81 -12.63 1.01 -2.87
N GLN A 82 -12.06 -0.15 -3.19
CA GLN A 82 -10.72 -0.52 -2.76
C GLN A 82 -9.65 0.44 -3.33
N LEU A 83 -9.77 0.82 -4.61
CA LEU A 83 -8.89 1.81 -5.23
C LEU A 83 -9.02 3.18 -4.55
N ASP A 84 -10.23 3.67 -4.33
CA ASP A 84 -10.46 4.95 -3.64
C ASP A 84 -9.99 4.91 -2.18
N PHE A 85 -9.99 3.72 -1.56
CA PHE A 85 -9.46 3.48 -0.22
C PHE A 85 -7.92 3.49 -0.17
N GLY A 86 -7.23 3.42 -1.31
CA GLY A 86 -5.76 3.39 -1.38
C GLY A 86 -5.15 2.01 -1.61
N ILE A 87 -5.96 0.98 -1.89
CA ILE A 87 -5.46 -0.32 -2.33
C ILE A 87 -4.89 -0.20 -3.73
N ARG A 88 -3.69 -0.73 -3.91
CA ARG A 88 -2.97 -0.73 -5.20
C ARG A 88 -2.49 -2.11 -5.61
N GLY A 89 -2.46 -3.08 -4.71
CA GLY A 89 -2.27 -4.49 -5.06
C GLY A 89 -3.58 -5.27 -5.01
N PHE A 90 -3.78 -6.16 -5.97
CA PHE A 90 -4.97 -7.00 -6.02
C PHE A 90 -4.55 -8.45 -6.23
N ASN A 91 -4.83 -9.31 -5.25
CA ASN A 91 -4.67 -10.75 -5.38
C ASN A 91 -6.00 -11.37 -5.78
N LEU A 92 -6.04 -11.97 -6.96
CA LEU A 92 -7.26 -12.34 -7.64
C LEU A 92 -7.36 -13.86 -7.75
N ASP A 93 -8.46 -14.39 -7.25
CA ASP A 93 -8.91 -15.74 -7.52
C ASP A 93 -9.87 -15.70 -8.70
N LEU A 94 -9.53 -16.44 -9.75
CA LEU A 94 -10.26 -16.45 -11.01
C LEU A 94 -10.69 -17.86 -11.37
N CYS A 95 -11.95 -17.99 -11.76
CA CYS A 95 -12.56 -19.23 -12.19
C CYS A 95 -13.19 -19.05 -13.56
N THR A 96 -13.25 -20.14 -14.33
CA THR A 96 -14.09 -20.22 -15.52
C THR A 96 -15.33 -21.04 -15.21
N ASP A 97 -16.46 -20.60 -15.75
CA ASP A 97 -17.67 -21.40 -15.77
C ASP A 97 -17.55 -22.44 -16.91
N ILE A 98 -17.91 -23.70 -16.63
CA ILE A 98 -17.94 -24.77 -17.63
C ILE A 98 -18.92 -24.41 -18.76
N GLU A 99 -20.00 -23.70 -18.44
CA GLU A 99 -20.99 -23.26 -19.41
C GLU A 99 -20.51 -22.06 -20.25
N LYS A 100 -19.47 -21.36 -19.81
CA LYS A 100 -18.91 -20.16 -20.46
C LYS A 100 -17.38 -20.24 -20.53
N PRO A 101 -16.82 -21.19 -21.30
CA PRO A 101 -15.37 -21.36 -21.41
C PRO A 101 -14.73 -20.08 -21.96
N GLY A 102 -13.60 -19.70 -21.35
CA GLY A 102 -12.85 -18.49 -21.73
C GLY A 102 -13.34 -17.19 -21.09
N ILE A 103 -14.46 -17.20 -20.36
CA ILE A 103 -14.86 -16.06 -19.52
C ILE A 103 -14.35 -16.26 -18.10
N TYR A 104 -13.62 -15.26 -17.59
CA TYR A 104 -13.07 -15.27 -16.25
C TYR A 104 -13.99 -14.56 -15.29
N PHE A 105 -14.34 -15.23 -14.20
CA PHE A 105 -15.11 -14.66 -13.11
C PHE A 105 -14.21 -14.54 -11.89
N ASN A 106 -14.39 -13.47 -11.12
CA ASN A 106 -13.92 -13.45 -9.74
C ASN A 106 -14.51 -14.66 -9.02
N CYS A 107 -13.76 -15.35 -8.19
CA CYS A 107 -14.30 -16.46 -7.42
C CYS A 107 -13.54 -16.68 -6.11
N HIS A 108 -14.04 -17.59 -5.28
CA HIS A 108 -13.31 -18.06 -4.10
C HIS A 108 -13.82 -19.44 -3.66
N GLY A 109 -13.00 -20.21 -2.93
CA GLY A 109 -13.39 -21.48 -2.30
C GLY A 109 -13.60 -22.66 -3.26
N SER A 110 -13.94 -23.83 -2.72
CA SER A 110 -14.16 -25.08 -3.48
C SER A 110 -15.34 -25.86 -2.88
N PRO A 111 -16.45 -26.09 -3.62
CA PRO A 111 -16.71 -25.59 -4.97
C PRO A 111 -16.71 -24.06 -5.03
N PRO A 112 -16.42 -23.46 -6.20
CA PRO A 112 -16.21 -22.02 -6.28
C PRO A 112 -17.52 -21.26 -6.10
N ALA A 113 -17.51 -20.26 -5.21
CA ALA A 113 -18.47 -19.18 -5.25
C ALA A 113 -18.06 -18.19 -6.33
N MET A 114 -19.01 -17.86 -7.21
CA MET A 114 -18.74 -17.14 -8.45
C MET A 114 -19.17 -15.68 -8.33
N GLY A 115 -18.31 -14.76 -8.70
CA GLY A 115 -18.55 -13.33 -8.74
C GLY A 115 -18.93 -12.86 -10.14
N LEU A 116 -18.63 -11.59 -10.40
CA LEU A 116 -18.85 -10.97 -11.70
C LEU A 116 -17.73 -11.32 -12.69
N ASP A 117 -18.03 -11.17 -13.97
CA ASP A 117 -17.06 -11.26 -15.08
C ASP A 117 -15.94 -10.22 -14.87
N PHE A 118 -14.73 -10.73 -14.75
CA PHE A 118 -13.54 -9.97 -14.43
C PHE A 118 -13.10 -9.05 -15.57
N ALA A 119 -13.44 -9.36 -16.83
CA ALA A 119 -13.13 -8.49 -17.96
C ALA A 119 -13.80 -7.11 -17.80
N ASN A 120 -15.00 -7.06 -17.24
CA ASN A 120 -15.70 -5.81 -16.94
C ASN A 120 -15.05 -5.05 -15.78
N ASP A 121 -14.44 -5.75 -14.82
CA ASP A 121 -13.70 -5.11 -13.75
C ASP A 121 -12.39 -4.50 -14.27
N LEU A 122 -11.71 -5.13 -15.23
CA LEU A 122 -10.54 -4.55 -15.90
C LEU A 122 -10.87 -3.26 -16.65
N ASP A 123 -12.04 -3.15 -17.29
CA ASP A 123 -12.50 -1.89 -17.88
C ASP A 123 -12.62 -0.79 -16.82
N ARG A 124 -13.13 -1.13 -15.63
CA ARG A 124 -13.20 -0.18 -14.49
C ARG A 124 -11.83 0.22 -13.97
N PHE A 125 -10.86 -0.71 -13.94
CA PHE A 125 -9.47 -0.38 -13.62
C PHE A 125 -8.88 0.60 -14.64
N LYS A 126 -9.09 0.36 -15.94
CA LYS A 126 -8.64 1.27 -17.01
C LYS A 126 -9.23 2.67 -16.83
N ASP A 127 -10.56 2.77 -16.72
CA ASP A 127 -11.26 4.03 -16.53
C ASP A 127 -10.80 4.80 -15.28
N TRP A 128 -10.55 4.08 -14.19
CA TRP A 128 -10.05 4.68 -12.96
C TRP A 128 -8.62 5.18 -13.11
N LEU A 129 -7.73 4.38 -13.73
CA LEU A 129 -6.34 4.79 -13.99
C LEU A 129 -6.28 5.98 -14.95
N GLU A 130 -7.10 6.06 -15.97
CA GLU A 130 -7.15 7.24 -16.86
C GLU A 130 -7.46 8.54 -16.09
N LYS A 131 -8.30 8.46 -15.06
CA LYS A 131 -8.64 9.60 -14.17
C LYS A 131 -7.58 9.85 -13.10
N HIS A 132 -6.74 8.86 -12.80
CA HIS A 132 -5.69 8.93 -11.79
C HIS A 132 -4.33 8.65 -12.44
N PRO A 133 -3.80 9.60 -13.24
CA PRO A 133 -2.59 9.40 -14.07
C PRO A 133 -1.31 9.13 -13.26
N GLN A 134 -1.36 9.33 -11.94
CA GLN A 134 -0.27 9.22 -10.98
C GLN A 134 -0.26 7.89 -10.22
N GLU A 135 -1.14 6.96 -10.59
CA GLU A 135 -1.34 5.72 -9.86
C GLU A 135 -0.86 4.52 -10.68
N VAL A 136 -0.23 3.57 -9.99
CA VAL A 136 0.18 2.25 -10.49
C VAL A 136 -0.50 1.18 -9.65
N VAL A 137 -1.12 0.21 -10.31
CA VAL A 137 -1.75 -0.95 -9.67
C VAL A 137 -0.99 -2.22 -10.01
N VAL A 138 -0.92 -3.13 -9.06
CA VAL A 138 -0.36 -4.47 -9.20
C VAL A 138 -1.51 -5.47 -9.21
N LEU A 139 -1.63 -6.24 -10.29
CA LEU A 139 -2.59 -7.33 -10.42
C LEU A 139 -1.84 -8.65 -10.33
N THR A 140 -2.26 -9.49 -9.39
CA THR A 140 -1.67 -10.80 -9.15
C THR A 140 -2.77 -11.84 -9.19
N ALA A 141 -2.53 -12.96 -9.86
CA ALA A 141 -3.49 -14.05 -9.91
C ALA A 141 -3.02 -15.20 -9.01
N GLY A 142 -3.81 -15.51 -7.98
CA GLY A 142 -3.48 -16.43 -6.90
C GLY A 142 -3.90 -17.87 -7.19
N ASN A 143 -5.20 -18.10 -7.44
CA ASN A 143 -5.72 -19.43 -7.76
C ASN A 143 -6.56 -19.43 -9.04
N PHE A 144 -6.01 -19.98 -10.12
CA PHE A 144 -6.81 -20.38 -11.27
C PHE A 144 -7.34 -21.79 -11.08
N LYS A 145 -8.66 -21.94 -10.96
CA LYS A 145 -9.29 -23.26 -10.78
C LYS A 145 -9.77 -23.85 -12.10
N VAL A 146 -9.37 -25.11 -12.34
CA VAL A 146 -9.78 -26.08 -13.37
C VAL A 146 -9.49 -25.71 -14.84
N GLY A 147 -8.63 -26.52 -15.49
CA GLY A 147 -8.67 -26.74 -16.96
C GLY A 147 -7.93 -25.75 -17.87
N LEU A 148 -7.16 -24.80 -17.33
CA LEU A 148 -6.59 -23.68 -18.09
C LEU A 148 -5.06 -23.72 -18.13
N ASN A 149 -4.46 -23.12 -19.17
CA ASN A 149 -3.06 -22.68 -19.12
C ASN A 149 -3.08 -21.26 -18.54
N PRO A 150 -3.03 -21.12 -17.22
CA PRO A 150 -3.58 -19.95 -16.56
C PRO A 150 -2.73 -18.70 -16.79
N GLY A 151 -1.41 -18.87 -16.97
CA GLY A 151 -0.50 -17.76 -17.22
C GLY A 151 -0.76 -17.06 -18.55
N LYS A 152 -0.82 -17.82 -19.66
CA LYS A 152 -0.95 -17.22 -20.99
C LYS A 152 -2.29 -16.52 -21.18
N GLN A 153 -3.39 -17.17 -20.77
CA GLN A 153 -4.72 -16.61 -20.99
C GLN A 153 -5.01 -15.42 -20.07
N TRP A 154 -4.42 -15.40 -18.88
CA TRP A 154 -4.44 -14.24 -17.99
C TRP A 154 -3.74 -13.04 -18.63
N GLU A 155 -2.55 -13.23 -19.17
CA GLU A 155 -1.81 -12.17 -19.86
C GLU A 155 -2.58 -11.69 -21.09
N GLU A 156 -3.09 -12.59 -21.93
CA GLU A 156 -3.94 -12.25 -23.08
C GLU A 156 -5.17 -11.42 -22.67
N LEU A 157 -5.81 -11.75 -21.54
CA LEU A 157 -6.93 -10.98 -21.01
C LEU A 157 -6.50 -9.55 -20.61
N ILE A 158 -5.39 -9.40 -19.90
CA ILE A 158 -4.85 -8.08 -19.53
C ILE A 158 -4.48 -7.28 -20.79
N GLU A 159 -3.75 -7.88 -21.72
CA GLU A 159 -3.32 -7.24 -22.97
C GLU A 159 -4.50 -6.75 -23.81
N SER A 160 -5.60 -7.53 -23.83
CA SER A 160 -6.83 -7.14 -24.52
C SER A 160 -7.49 -5.87 -23.96
N LYS A 161 -7.18 -5.50 -22.72
CA LYS A 161 -7.75 -4.34 -22.03
C LYS A 161 -6.80 -3.13 -21.98
N PHE A 162 -5.49 -3.35 -21.89
CA PHE A 162 -4.51 -2.28 -21.64
C PHE A 162 -3.61 -1.96 -22.85
N GLY A 163 -4.23 -1.79 -24.02
CA GLY A 163 -3.56 -1.15 -25.17
C GLY A 163 -2.53 -2.03 -25.90
N GLY A 164 -2.64 -3.36 -25.79
CA GLY A 164 -1.79 -4.31 -26.52
C GLY A 164 -0.85 -5.13 -25.63
N PRO A 165 0.19 -5.74 -26.21
CA PRO A 165 1.10 -6.62 -25.50
C PRO A 165 1.77 -5.94 -24.31
N CYS A 166 1.82 -6.59 -23.17
CA CYS A 166 2.48 -6.03 -21.99
C CYS A 166 4.00 -6.04 -22.19
N ILE A 167 4.68 -5.01 -21.68
CA ILE A 167 6.15 -5.00 -21.68
C ILE A 167 6.67 -5.99 -20.64
N GLU A 168 7.52 -6.91 -21.09
CA GLU A 168 8.17 -7.85 -20.20
C GLU A 168 9.28 -7.20 -19.38
N ILE A 169 9.27 -7.44 -18.07
CA ILE A 169 10.30 -6.99 -17.12
C ILE A 169 11.02 -8.21 -16.51
N ASN A 170 12.34 -8.20 -16.60
CA ASN A 170 13.26 -9.15 -16.01
C ASN A 170 14.54 -8.44 -15.53
N LYS A 171 15.51 -9.21 -15.00
CA LYS A 171 16.78 -8.67 -14.49
C LYS A 171 17.70 -8.06 -15.57
N GLU A 172 17.43 -8.30 -16.85
CA GLU A 172 18.16 -7.72 -17.98
C GLU A 172 17.44 -6.54 -18.63
N THR A 173 16.24 -6.21 -18.17
CA THR A 173 15.39 -5.22 -18.82
C THR A 173 15.96 -3.81 -18.70
N ASN A 174 16.20 -3.16 -19.84
CA ASN A 174 16.62 -1.77 -19.87
C ASN A 174 15.44 -0.84 -20.20
N ALA A 175 14.98 -0.12 -19.19
CA ALA A 175 13.85 0.80 -19.32
C ALA A 175 14.23 2.21 -19.82
N SER A 176 15.51 2.48 -20.12
CA SER A 176 15.97 3.81 -20.59
C SER A 176 15.34 4.23 -21.92
N ASN A 177 14.86 3.27 -22.72
CA ASN A 177 14.36 3.49 -24.07
C ASN A 177 12.85 3.22 -24.20
N TRP A 178 12.14 3.04 -23.09
CA TRP A 178 10.69 2.84 -23.15
C TRP A 178 10.01 4.07 -23.74
N ALA A 179 9.19 3.85 -24.75
CA ALA A 179 8.39 4.91 -25.34
C ALA A 179 7.22 5.26 -24.41
N ASN A 180 6.78 6.52 -24.43
CA ASN A 180 5.55 6.89 -23.74
C ASN A 180 4.35 6.30 -24.49
N HIS A 181 3.49 5.59 -23.77
CA HIS A 181 2.23 5.08 -24.31
C HIS A 181 1.14 6.16 -24.21
N SER A 182 0.34 6.33 -25.27
CA SER A 182 -0.77 7.29 -25.29
C SER A 182 -1.94 6.87 -24.40
N GLU A 183 -2.05 5.58 -24.09
CA GLU A 183 -3.09 4.98 -23.25
C GLU A 183 -2.48 4.19 -22.08
N VAL A 184 -3.29 3.88 -21.07
CA VAL A 184 -2.89 2.99 -19.96
C VAL A 184 -2.43 1.66 -20.55
N SER A 185 -1.19 1.29 -20.25
CA SER A 185 -0.57 0.04 -20.67
C SER A 185 -0.06 -0.79 -19.49
N CYS A 186 0.30 -2.04 -19.78
CA CYS A 186 0.72 -3.02 -18.80
C CYS A 186 2.19 -3.43 -18.94
N VAL A 187 2.75 -3.91 -17.82
CA VAL A 187 4.02 -4.63 -17.76
C VAL A 187 3.80 -5.99 -17.12
N VAL A 188 4.60 -6.98 -17.49
CA VAL A 188 4.58 -8.33 -16.89
C VAL A 188 5.95 -8.62 -16.27
N VAL A 189 5.98 -8.88 -14.97
CA VAL A 189 7.22 -9.08 -14.21
C VAL A 189 7.60 -10.56 -14.15
N ARG A 190 8.66 -10.98 -14.87
CA ARG A 190 9.14 -12.38 -14.99
C ARG A 190 10.21 -12.78 -14.01
N SER A 191 11.04 -11.84 -13.62
CA SER A 191 12.01 -12.03 -12.55
C SER A 191 12.14 -10.73 -11.77
N ARG A 192 12.97 -10.70 -10.71
CA ARG A 192 13.19 -9.49 -9.94
C ARG A 192 13.61 -8.36 -10.89
N PRO A 193 12.82 -7.26 -11.01
CA PRO A 193 13.20 -6.12 -11.82
C PRO A 193 14.54 -5.54 -11.38
N VAL A 194 15.26 -4.96 -12.33
CA VAL A 194 16.40 -4.08 -12.01
C VAL A 194 15.91 -2.84 -11.26
N GLU A 195 16.75 -2.35 -10.34
CA GLU A 195 16.38 -1.26 -9.42
C GLU A 195 16.15 0.09 -10.12
N ASN A 196 16.52 0.24 -11.39
CA ASN A 196 16.24 1.45 -12.18
C ASN A 196 14.81 1.51 -12.73
N ILE A 197 14.00 0.46 -12.58
CA ILE A 197 12.57 0.49 -12.90
C ILE A 197 11.82 1.02 -11.68
N THR A 198 11.55 2.32 -11.68
CA THR A 198 10.88 3.03 -10.57
C THR A 198 9.39 3.27 -10.87
N LEU A 199 8.60 3.64 -9.85
CA LEU A 199 7.19 4.04 -10.06
C LEU A 199 7.08 5.25 -11.01
N GLY A 200 7.97 6.23 -10.86
CA GLY A 200 8.00 7.41 -11.71
C GLY A 200 8.21 7.04 -13.17
N LEU A 201 9.10 6.08 -13.46
CA LEU A 201 9.34 5.60 -14.82
C LEU A 201 8.12 4.90 -15.42
N LEU A 202 7.45 4.04 -14.64
CA LEU A 202 6.21 3.38 -15.05
C LEU A 202 5.11 4.40 -15.38
N ILE A 203 4.93 5.40 -14.51
CA ILE A 203 3.93 6.45 -14.70
C ILE A 203 4.30 7.36 -15.88
N ASN A 204 5.57 7.71 -16.06
CA ASN A 204 6.06 8.51 -17.21
C ASN A 204 5.76 7.81 -18.53
N SER A 205 5.92 6.49 -18.57
CA SER A 205 5.70 5.66 -19.76
C SER A 205 4.24 5.22 -19.93
N ASN A 206 3.35 5.60 -19.01
CA ASN A 206 1.95 5.16 -18.95
C ASN A 206 1.77 3.63 -18.79
N LEU A 207 2.78 2.95 -18.24
CA LEU A 207 2.82 1.52 -17.91
C LEU A 207 2.31 1.28 -16.48
N ARG A 208 1.01 1.49 -16.26
CA ARG A 208 0.44 1.66 -14.92
C ARG A 208 -0.29 0.43 -14.38
N VAL A 209 -0.30 -0.66 -15.13
CA VAL A 209 -0.76 -1.98 -14.69
C VAL A 209 0.42 -2.94 -14.63
N VAL A 210 0.81 -3.32 -13.42
CA VAL A 210 1.87 -4.30 -13.20
C VAL A 210 1.25 -5.67 -12.99
N VAL A 211 1.44 -6.57 -13.95
CA VAL A 211 1.06 -7.97 -13.83
C VAL A 211 2.18 -8.71 -13.12
N TRP A 212 1.90 -9.14 -11.89
CA TRP A 212 2.88 -9.85 -11.07
C TRP A 212 2.36 -11.25 -10.73
N PRO A 213 2.91 -12.29 -11.37
CA PRO A 213 2.43 -13.65 -11.17
C PRO A 213 2.96 -14.24 -9.86
N LEU A 214 2.04 -14.57 -8.97
CA LEU A 214 2.31 -15.23 -7.69
C LEU A 214 2.89 -16.65 -7.86
N LEU A 215 2.65 -17.30 -9.00
CA LEU A 215 2.88 -18.74 -9.19
C LEU A 215 4.18 -19.09 -9.93
N TRP A 216 5.08 -18.13 -10.19
CA TRP A 216 6.30 -18.42 -10.95
C TRP A 216 7.39 -19.03 -10.10
N LYS A 217 7.68 -20.30 -10.38
CA LYS A 217 8.60 -21.21 -9.66
C LYS A 217 10.01 -20.65 -9.42
N GLU A 218 10.44 -19.66 -10.20
CA GLU A 218 11.77 -19.04 -10.08
C GLU A 218 11.82 -17.94 -9.02
N GLN A 219 10.69 -17.31 -8.72
CA GLN A 219 10.56 -16.39 -7.59
C GLN A 219 10.15 -17.20 -6.35
N ARG A 220 11.03 -17.22 -5.34
CA ARG A 220 10.63 -17.70 -4.02
C ARG A 220 9.81 -16.60 -3.37
N TRP A 221 8.49 -16.71 -3.48
CA TRP A 221 7.61 -15.93 -2.65
C TRP A 221 7.63 -16.52 -1.24
N VAL A 222 8.03 -15.71 -0.27
CA VAL A 222 7.81 -16.07 1.13
C VAL A 222 6.38 -15.71 1.46
N HIS A 223 5.49 -16.69 1.29
CA HIS A 223 4.16 -16.62 1.83
C HIS A 223 4.20 -17.13 3.26
N SER A 224 4.00 -16.25 4.22
CA SER A 224 3.51 -16.69 5.51
C SER A 224 2.05 -16.27 5.57
N THR A 225 1.21 -17.29 5.54
CA THR A 225 -0.23 -17.16 5.50
C THR A 225 -0.76 -17.68 6.82
N TYR A 226 -1.65 -16.91 7.46
CA TYR A 226 -2.43 -17.41 8.57
C TYR A 226 -3.58 -18.27 8.03
N ASP A 227 -3.28 -19.55 7.82
CA ASP A 227 -4.33 -20.53 7.57
C ASP A 227 -4.33 -21.49 8.76
N PRO A 228 -5.27 -21.37 9.72
CA PRO A 228 -5.34 -22.28 10.86
C PRO A 228 -5.63 -23.74 10.47
N LEU A 229 -6.06 -24.03 9.24
CA LEU A 229 -6.10 -25.39 8.70
C LEU A 229 -4.70 -25.90 8.35
N VAL A 230 -3.80 -25.01 7.91
CA VAL A 230 -2.40 -25.35 7.58
C VAL A 230 -1.50 -25.26 8.81
N ASN A 231 -1.72 -24.28 9.69
CA ASN A 231 -0.96 -24.02 10.90
C ASN A 231 -1.90 -23.78 12.10
N PRO A 232 -2.44 -24.84 12.71
CA PRO A 232 -3.22 -24.75 13.93
C PRO A 232 -2.44 -24.01 15.02
N GLY A 233 -3.00 -22.93 15.58
CA GLY A 233 -2.36 -22.12 16.63
C GLY A 233 -1.47 -20.97 16.12
N ALA A 234 -1.45 -20.69 14.82
CA ALA A 234 -0.83 -19.47 14.34
C ALA A 234 -1.55 -18.23 14.94
N SER A 235 -0.79 -17.15 15.11
CA SER A 235 -1.26 -15.87 15.64
C SER A 235 -0.54 -14.75 14.89
N SER A 236 -1.04 -13.53 14.99
CA SER A 236 -0.33 -12.31 14.56
C SER A 236 1.11 -12.30 15.07
N SER A 237 1.31 -12.65 16.34
CA SER A 237 2.63 -12.77 16.99
C SER A 237 3.52 -13.85 16.38
N SER A 238 3.00 -15.06 16.13
CA SER A 238 3.80 -16.13 15.53
C SER A 238 4.19 -15.81 14.08
N LEU A 239 3.31 -15.15 13.34
CA LEU A 239 3.56 -14.68 11.98
C LEU A 239 4.68 -13.64 11.95
N LEU A 240 4.58 -12.61 12.81
CA LEU A 240 5.63 -11.61 12.98
C LEU A 240 6.96 -12.24 13.40
N LYS A 241 6.93 -13.17 14.35
CA LYS A 241 8.13 -13.89 14.79
C LYS A 241 8.78 -14.66 13.65
N ASP A 242 7.99 -15.30 12.79
CA ASP A 242 8.52 -16.03 11.65
C ASP A 242 9.16 -15.10 10.61
N TYR A 243 8.49 -13.98 10.31
CA TYR A 243 9.02 -12.95 9.42
C TYR A 243 10.29 -12.29 9.96
N THR A 244 10.33 -12.07 11.28
CA THR A 244 11.50 -11.53 11.98
C THR A 244 12.74 -12.41 11.76
N LYS A 245 12.58 -13.74 11.66
CA LYS A 245 13.71 -14.64 11.35
C LYS A 245 14.35 -14.35 9.99
N TYR A 246 13.56 -13.96 8.98
CA TYR A 246 14.11 -13.54 7.70
C TYR A 246 14.88 -12.22 7.84
N ALA A 247 14.30 -11.25 8.55
CA ALA A 247 14.90 -9.94 8.78
C ALA A 247 16.12 -9.96 9.73
N GLU A 248 16.32 -11.06 10.46
CA GLU A 248 17.49 -11.32 11.30
C GLU A 248 18.50 -12.26 10.63
N GLY A 249 18.29 -12.62 9.36
CA GLY A 249 19.18 -13.53 8.62
C GLY A 249 19.16 -14.98 9.10
N GLN A 250 18.25 -15.36 9.99
CA GLN A 250 18.08 -16.73 10.49
C GLN A 250 17.40 -17.64 9.45
N LYS A 251 16.69 -17.05 8.49
CA LYS A 251 16.19 -17.73 7.29
C LYS A 251 16.79 -17.10 6.04
N PRO A 252 17.21 -17.90 5.05
CA PRO A 252 17.86 -17.37 3.86
C PRO A 252 16.85 -16.60 2.99
N LEU A 253 17.25 -15.40 2.58
CA LEU A 253 16.64 -14.65 1.49
C LEU A 253 17.64 -14.66 0.33
N ASN A 254 17.18 -15.01 -0.87
CA ASN A 254 18.01 -14.84 -2.07
C ASN A 254 17.72 -13.46 -2.67
N GLU A 255 18.63 -12.96 -3.51
CA GLU A 255 18.44 -11.69 -4.18
C GLU A 255 17.15 -11.63 -5.01
N SER A 256 16.59 -12.74 -5.49
CA SER A 256 15.31 -12.71 -6.23
C SER A 256 14.06 -12.82 -5.36
N THR A 257 14.19 -12.85 -4.02
CA THR A 257 13.06 -13.07 -3.11
C THR A 257 12.23 -11.79 -3.00
N SER A 258 10.98 -11.89 -3.43
CA SER A 258 9.91 -10.94 -3.11
C SER A 258 9.20 -11.41 -1.85
N LEU A 259 9.05 -10.50 -0.88
CA LEU A 259 8.38 -10.79 0.38
C LEU A 259 6.94 -10.29 0.30
N VAL A 260 5.99 -11.18 0.54
CA VAL A 260 4.57 -10.86 0.54
C VAL A 260 3.93 -11.33 1.81
N LEU A 261 3.52 -10.35 2.60
CA LEU A 261 2.88 -10.61 3.88
C LEU A 261 1.38 -10.75 3.64
N ASN A 262 0.89 -11.98 3.82
CA ASN A 262 -0.53 -12.32 3.71
C ASN A 262 -1.13 -12.44 5.11
N ILE A 263 -2.00 -11.49 5.46
CA ILE A 263 -2.80 -11.52 6.68
C ILE A 263 -4.20 -11.95 6.27
N ILE A 264 -4.41 -13.26 6.19
CA ILE A 264 -5.69 -13.83 5.76
C ILE A 264 -6.33 -14.58 6.92
N GLY A 265 -7.65 -14.65 6.95
CA GLY A 265 -8.35 -15.61 7.80
C GLY A 265 -8.71 -16.85 6.97
N ALA A 266 -8.29 -18.05 7.40
CA ALA A 266 -8.84 -19.28 6.81
C ALA A 266 -9.85 -19.92 7.78
N PRO A 267 -11.15 -19.72 7.57
CA PRO A 267 -12.19 -20.41 8.34
C PRO A 267 -12.07 -21.91 8.17
N LYS A 268 -12.57 -22.63 9.16
CA LYS A 268 -12.77 -24.07 9.02
C LYS A 268 -13.78 -24.31 7.89
N VAL A 269 -13.40 -25.11 6.89
CA VAL A 269 -14.29 -25.43 5.78
C VAL A 269 -15.55 -26.10 6.33
N PRO A 270 -16.76 -25.56 6.09
CA PRO A 270 -17.98 -26.20 6.51
C PRO A 270 -18.12 -27.54 5.78
N ASN A 271 -18.62 -28.56 6.48
CA ASN A 271 -18.94 -29.85 5.87
C ASN A 271 -20.46 -29.98 5.68
N PRO A 272 -21.01 -29.50 4.55
CA PRO A 272 -22.45 -29.56 4.29
C PRO A 272 -22.98 -30.98 4.16
N ALA A 273 -22.11 -32.00 4.01
CA ALA A 273 -22.55 -33.39 3.89
C ALA A 273 -23.26 -33.90 5.15
N LYS A 274 -22.87 -33.42 6.35
CA LYS A 274 -23.54 -33.78 7.59
C LYS A 274 -24.96 -33.23 7.64
N LEU A 275 -25.11 -31.93 7.36
CA LEU A 275 -26.41 -31.27 7.30
C LEU A 275 -27.32 -31.92 6.24
N ASN A 276 -26.78 -32.20 5.05
CA ASN A 276 -27.53 -32.85 3.96
C ASN A 276 -27.86 -34.33 4.24
N ALA A 277 -27.21 -34.98 5.21
CA ALA A 277 -27.50 -36.36 5.60
C ALA A 277 -28.64 -36.47 6.64
N CYS A 278 -29.05 -35.35 7.25
CA CYS A 278 -30.15 -35.33 8.21
C CYS A 278 -31.50 -35.63 7.53
N LYS A 279 -32.22 -36.63 8.06
CA LYS A 279 -33.51 -37.09 7.52
C LYS A 279 -34.72 -36.33 8.07
N ASP A 280 -34.59 -35.73 9.25
CA ASP A 280 -35.66 -34.98 9.92
C ASP A 280 -35.24 -33.54 10.22
N ILE A 281 -36.25 -32.70 10.45
CA ILE A 281 -36.07 -31.25 10.64
C ILE A 281 -35.29 -30.89 11.91
N PHE A 282 -35.35 -31.71 12.97
CA PHE A 282 -34.64 -31.43 14.21
C PHE A 282 -33.14 -31.66 14.05
N CYS A 283 -32.74 -32.75 13.39
CA CYS A 283 -31.35 -32.98 12.99
C CYS A 283 -30.83 -31.85 12.09
N GLN A 284 -31.64 -31.41 11.12
CA GLN A 284 -31.25 -30.32 10.20
C GLN A 284 -31.04 -29.00 10.94
N VAL A 285 -31.94 -28.63 11.85
CA VAL A 285 -31.78 -27.43 12.69
C VAL A 285 -30.52 -27.54 13.56
N GLU A 286 -30.31 -28.66 14.25
CA GLU A 286 -29.15 -28.85 15.12
C GLU A 286 -27.81 -28.76 14.34
N GLU A 287 -27.68 -29.44 13.19
CA GLU A 287 -26.46 -29.39 12.39
C GLU A 287 -26.28 -28.05 11.69
N ALA A 288 -27.37 -27.35 11.34
CA ALA A 288 -27.30 -26.00 10.79
C ALA A 288 -26.86 -24.99 11.84
N GLU A 289 -27.39 -25.06 13.07
CA GLU A 289 -26.94 -24.22 14.19
C GLU A 289 -25.47 -24.46 14.52
N LYS A 290 -25.01 -25.72 14.54
CA LYS A 290 -23.58 -26.03 14.69
C LYS A 290 -22.74 -25.45 13.57
N MET A 291 -23.20 -25.57 12.32
CA MET A 291 -22.50 -25.02 11.16
C MET A 291 -22.41 -23.49 11.24
N VAL A 292 -23.52 -22.81 11.58
CA VAL A 292 -23.55 -21.36 11.77
C VAL A 292 -22.63 -20.97 12.93
N GLY A 293 -22.70 -21.65 14.07
CA GLY A 293 -21.80 -21.38 15.20
C GLY A 293 -20.33 -21.54 14.84
N ASP A 294 -19.95 -22.62 14.14
CA ASP A 294 -18.59 -22.83 13.63
C ASP A 294 -18.16 -21.70 12.67
N LEU A 295 -19.06 -21.28 11.77
CA LEU A 295 -18.80 -20.26 10.74
C LEU A 295 -18.79 -18.83 11.29
N GLU A 296 -19.63 -18.49 12.27
CA GLU A 296 -19.64 -17.19 12.93
C GLU A 296 -18.39 -16.99 13.78
N LEU A 297 -18.00 -18.00 14.57
CA LEU A 297 -16.77 -17.95 15.37
C LEU A 297 -15.51 -17.82 14.49
N SER A 298 -15.58 -18.35 13.27
CA SER A 298 -14.48 -18.34 12.31
C SER A 298 -14.73 -17.44 11.10
N CYS A 299 -15.67 -16.49 11.17
CA CYS A 299 -15.98 -15.65 10.01
C CYS A 299 -14.71 -14.92 9.55
N ILE A 300 -14.40 -14.97 8.23
CA ILE A 300 -13.18 -14.34 7.67
C ILE A 300 -13.12 -12.89 8.11
N LYS A 301 -14.26 -12.18 8.10
CA LYS A 301 -14.34 -10.77 8.50
C LYS A 301 -13.84 -10.54 9.92
N ASP A 302 -14.36 -11.27 10.88
CA ASP A 302 -14.04 -11.07 12.29
C ASP A 302 -12.60 -11.49 12.60
N MET A 303 -12.15 -12.60 12.04
CA MET A 303 -10.76 -13.05 12.16
C MET A 303 -9.80 -12.01 11.59
N SER A 304 -10.02 -11.60 10.34
CA SER A 304 -9.15 -10.66 9.62
C SER A 304 -9.13 -9.30 10.28
N THR A 305 -10.29 -8.81 10.73
CA THR A 305 -10.37 -7.55 11.49
C THR A 305 -9.54 -7.61 12.78
N ARG A 306 -9.59 -8.73 13.52
CA ARG A 306 -8.75 -8.93 14.72
C ARG A 306 -7.26 -8.99 14.38
N PHE A 307 -6.86 -9.68 13.32
CA PHE A 307 -5.44 -9.79 12.93
C PHE A 307 -4.88 -8.48 12.36
N ASN A 308 -5.62 -7.84 11.47
CA ASN A 308 -5.31 -6.50 10.98
C ASN A 308 -5.17 -5.55 12.16
N ARG A 309 -5.99 -5.72 13.21
CA ARG A 309 -5.83 -4.93 14.43
C ARG A 309 -4.47 -5.09 15.10
N ASP A 310 -4.03 -6.33 15.30
CA ASP A 310 -2.80 -6.61 16.02
C ASP A 310 -1.55 -6.21 15.22
N LEU A 311 -1.61 -6.38 13.90
CA LEU A 311 -0.48 -6.17 12.99
C LEU A 311 -0.36 -4.73 12.51
N LEU A 312 -1.48 -4.04 12.25
CA LEU A 312 -1.46 -2.67 11.76
C LEU A 312 -1.39 -1.65 12.90
N GLN A 313 -1.83 -2.01 14.11
CA GLN A 313 -1.92 -1.20 15.35
C GLN A 313 -2.60 0.18 15.17
N GLY A 314 -3.58 0.50 16.02
CA GLY A 314 -4.28 1.78 15.92
C GLY A 314 -3.54 2.87 16.67
N ASP A 315 -3.61 4.12 16.21
CA ASP A 315 -3.10 5.31 16.92
C ASP A 315 -3.67 5.48 18.34
N ALA A 316 -4.77 4.79 18.66
CA ALA A 316 -5.46 4.87 19.96
C ALA A 316 -4.99 3.84 21.00
N THR A 317 -4.12 2.89 20.64
CA THR A 317 -3.53 1.92 21.58
C THR A 317 -2.16 2.40 21.99
N GLU A 318 -1.91 2.51 23.30
CA GLU A 318 -0.58 2.77 23.86
C GLU A 318 0.41 1.79 23.22
N HIS A 319 1.34 2.35 22.44
CA HIS A 319 2.16 1.56 21.54
C HIS A 319 3.03 0.63 22.38
N LYS A 320 2.80 -0.68 22.30
CA LYS A 320 3.56 -1.67 23.09
C LYS A 320 5.07 -1.71 22.76
N TYR A 321 5.46 -1.07 21.66
CA TYR A 321 6.86 -0.89 21.23
C TYR A 321 7.43 0.48 21.61
N PHE A 322 6.62 1.35 22.23
CA PHE A 322 7.10 2.46 23.04
C PHE A 322 7.32 1.92 24.43
N THR A 323 8.58 1.63 24.78
CA THR A 323 8.95 1.65 26.21
C THR A 323 9.50 3.04 26.51
N ASP A 324 9.24 3.57 27.71
CA ASP A 324 9.82 4.85 28.16
C ASP A 324 11.37 4.87 28.11
N GLU A 325 11.99 3.70 28.01
CA GLU A 325 13.44 3.53 27.79
C GLU A 325 13.89 3.78 26.33
N THR A 326 12.99 3.73 25.35
CA THR A 326 13.31 3.85 23.91
C THR A 326 12.86 5.17 23.27
N CYS A 327 11.98 5.95 23.90
CA CYS A 327 11.57 7.26 23.40
C CYS A 327 11.37 8.26 24.55
N PRO A 328 12.45 8.80 25.16
CA PRO A 328 12.31 9.94 26.06
C PRO A 328 11.65 11.09 25.31
N GLU A 329 10.79 11.88 25.98
CA GLU A 329 9.97 13.00 25.45
C GLU A 329 10.73 14.04 24.59
N TYR A 330 12.05 13.91 24.46
CA TYR A 330 12.95 14.80 23.76
C TYR A 330 13.60 14.19 22.50
N ALA A 331 13.35 12.91 22.17
CA ALA A 331 13.83 12.27 20.95
C ALA A 331 13.17 12.88 19.69
N CYS A 332 13.97 13.41 18.74
CA CYS A 332 13.45 13.74 17.41
C CYS A 332 13.04 12.43 16.75
N GLY A 333 11.75 12.17 16.63
CA GLY A 333 11.25 10.93 16.03
C GLY A 333 10.46 10.01 16.96
N CYS A 334 9.85 10.50 18.05
CA CYS A 334 8.73 9.75 18.66
C CYS A 334 7.48 9.64 17.74
N LEU A 335 7.59 10.04 16.46
CA LEU A 335 6.87 9.44 15.33
C LEU A 335 7.54 8.10 14.93
N GLY A 336 7.81 7.25 15.93
CA GLY A 336 8.43 5.94 15.73
C GLY A 336 7.53 5.02 14.92
N TYR A 337 8.06 3.85 14.54
CA TYR A 337 7.29 2.81 13.86
C TYR A 337 5.97 2.54 14.61
N GLN A 338 4.85 2.80 13.95
CA GLN A 338 3.53 2.68 14.57
C GLN A 338 3.04 1.23 14.60
N SER A 339 3.63 0.36 13.79
CA SER A 339 3.32 -1.06 13.69
C SER A 339 4.57 -1.96 13.71
N PRO A 340 4.43 -3.22 14.17
CA PRO A 340 5.49 -4.23 14.06
C PRO A 340 5.99 -4.45 12.62
N LEU A 341 5.13 -4.20 11.63
CA LEU A 341 5.45 -4.36 10.21
C LEU A 341 6.42 -3.31 9.72
N GLU A 342 6.29 -2.08 10.20
CA GLU A 342 7.22 -1.01 9.86
C GLU A 342 8.62 -1.29 10.43
N VAL A 343 8.72 -1.81 11.66
CA VAL A 343 10.00 -2.27 12.26
C VAL A 343 10.62 -3.39 11.43
N LEU A 344 9.82 -4.37 11.05
CA LEU A 344 10.25 -5.52 10.26
C LEU A 344 10.76 -5.09 8.87
N GLN A 345 10.02 -4.20 8.20
CA GLN A 345 10.41 -3.64 6.90
C GLN A 345 11.82 -3.05 6.94
N GLN A 346 12.16 -2.35 8.02
CA GLN A 346 13.42 -1.63 8.12
C GLN A 346 14.60 -2.55 8.35
N LYS A 347 14.40 -3.60 9.17
CA LYS A 347 15.36 -4.70 9.24
C LYS A 347 15.57 -5.37 7.87
N LEU A 348 14.50 -5.57 7.09
CA LEU A 348 14.60 -6.14 5.73
C LEU A 348 15.33 -5.22 4.75
N LEU A 349 15.12 -3.90 4.83
CA LEU A 349 15.80 -2.91 4.00
C LEU A 349 17.31 -2.93 4.21
N LYS A 350 17.78 -3.06 5.45
CA LYS A 350 19.21 -3.25 5.77
C LYS A 350 19.83 -4.49 5.11
N MET A 351 19.00 -5.50 4.84
CA MET A 351 19.41 -6.72 4.14
C MET A 351 19.25 -6.62 2.61
N GLY A 352 18.84 -5.47 2.07
CA GLY A 352 18.60 -5.30 0.64
C GLY A 352 17.25 -5.86 0.16
N HIS A 353 16.30 -6.11 1.07
CA HIS A 353 14.94 -6.60 0.78
C HIS A 353 13.87 -5.59 1.19
N ALA A 354 12.62 -5.83 0.79
CA ALA A 354 11.45 -5.06 1.18
C ALA A 354 10.21 -5.98 1.13
N ILE A 355 9.21 -5.69 1.96
CA ILE A 355 7.86 -6.25 1.82
C ILE A 355 7.20 -5.55 0.65
N SER A 356 7.03 -6.27 -0.46
CA SER A 356 6.51 -5.68 -1.70
C SER A 356 4.99 -5.57 -1.66
N LEU A 357 4.29 -6.57 -1.10
CA LEU A 357 2.84 -6.57 -0.98
C LEU A 357 2.43 -6.83 0.47
N LEU A 358 1.55 -5.97 1.00
CA LEU A 358 0.87 -6.17 2.27
C LEU A 358 -0.58 -6.54 1.99
N SER A 359 -0.86 -7.84 1.94
CA SER A 359 -2.13 -8.39 1.48
C SER A 359 -3.03 -8.74 2.67
N VAL A 360 -4.20 -8.10 2.76
CA VAL A 360 -5.15 -8.28 3.85
C VAL A 360 -6.55 -8.63 3.35
N ASP A 361 -7.32 -9.32 4.17
CA ASP A 361 -8.79 -9.39 4.06
C ASP A 361 -9.41 -8.23 4.83
N TYR A 362 -10.51 -7.64 4.35
CA TYR A 362 -11.21 -6.51 4.99
C TYR A 362 -10.26 -5.36 5.41
N PRO A 363 -9.79 -4.54 4.44
CA PRO A 363 -8.70 -3.57 4.66
C PRO A 363 -9.03 -2.41 5.60
N GLU A 364 -10.31 -2.21 5.93
CA GLU A 364 -10.75 -1.13 6.81
C GLU A 364 -10.44 -1.42 8.28
N ARG A 365 -9.79 -0.46 8.94
CA ARG A 365 -9.79 -0.39 10.40
C ARG A 365 -9.75 1.06 10.88
N GLY A 366 -10.93 1.57 11.24
CA GLY A 366 -11.06 2.92 11.80
C GLY A 366 -10.54 4.01 10.87
N LYS A 367 -10.55 5.25 11.34
CA LYS A 367 -10.19 6.42 10.52
C LYS A 367 -8.67 6.62 10.35
N HIS A 368 -7.84 5.94 11.16
CA HIS A 368 -6.43 6.35 11.37
C HIS A 368 -5.39 5.21 11.28
N SER A 369 -5.77 3.94 11.11
CA SER A 369 -4.78 2.88 10.88
C SER A 369 -5.37 1.75 10.06
N ASN A 370 -5.27 1.91 8.73
CA ASN A 370 -5.62 0.90 7.74
C ASN A 370 -4.38 0.46 6.95
N VAL A 371 -4.55 -0.56 6.12
CA VAL A 371 -3.45 -1.14 5.32
C VAL A 371 -2.81 -0.14 4.35
N ALA A 372 -3.59 0.80 3.81
CA ALA A 372 -3.08 1.84 2.90
C ALA A 372 -2.15 2.82 3.63
N ASP A 373 -2.54 3.26 4.84
CA ASP A 373 -1.71 4.13 5.67
C ASP A 373 -0.41 3.44 6.12
N VAL A 374 -0.47 2.17 6.53
CA VAL A 374 0.73 1.39 6.89
C VAL A 374 1.67 1.26 5.69
N ALA A 375 1.15 0.88 4.52
CA ALA A 375 1.97 0.78 3.31
C ALA A 375 2.60 2.12 2.91
N ARG A 376 1.85 3.23 3.02
CA ARG A 376 2.37 4.58 2.78
C ARG A 376 3.54 4.89 3.72
N ARG A 377 3.41 4.67 5.02
CA ARG A 377 4.51 4.91 5.98
C ARG A 377 5.70 4.00 5.74
N MET A 378 5.48 2.73 5.36
CA MET A 378 6.55 1.82 4.96
C MET A 378 7.31 2.33 3.72
N ASN A 379 6.61 2.95 2.75
CA ASN A 379 7.24 3.58 1.59
C ASN A 379 8.01 4.86 1.97
N GLU A 380 7.48 5.71 2.85
CA GLU A 380 8.20 6.87 3.39
C GLU A 380 9.49 6.46 4.09
N ALA A 381 9.41 5.41 4.90
CA ALA A 381 10.57 4.86 5.60
C ALA A 381 11.57 4.21 4.61
N THR A 382 11.09 3.63 3.50
CA THR A 382 11.95 3.15 2.41
C THR A 382 12.67 4.29 1.70
N VAL A 383 11.98 5.39 1.38
CA VAL A 383 12.60 6.59 0.77
C VAL A 383 13.73 7.10 1.64
N ARG A 384 13.47 7.29 2.94
CA ARG A 384 14.47 7.75 3.91
C ARG A 384 15.71 6.86 3.92
N PHE A 385 15.49 5.54 4.02
CA PHE A 385 16.57 4.57 3.98
C PHE A 385 17.42 4.68 2.71
N LEU A 386 16.79 4.81 1.54
CA LEU A 386 17.50 4.95 0.26
C LEU A 386 18.25 6.28 0.13
N ASN A 387 17.77 7.33 0.78
CA ASN A 387 18.46 8.63 0.86
C ASN A 387 19.60 8.65 1.88
N GLY A 388 19.78 7.59 2.66
CA GLY A 388 20.71 7.56 3.79
C GLY A 388 20.28 8.45 4.95
N GLU A 389 18.99 8.79 5.03
CA GLU A 389 18.40 9.51 6.15
C GLU A 389 18.20 8.56 7.35
N ASP A 390 18.23 9.13 8.55
CA ASP A 390 17.99 8.36 9.77
C ASP A 390 16.61 7.70 9.80
N GLU A 391 16.59 6.49 10.37
CA GLU A 391 15.38 5.71 10.58
C GLU A 391 14.35 6.45 11.45
N LEU A 392 13.06 6.19 11.21
CA LEU A 392 12.01 6.65 12.13
C LEU A 392 12.24 5.99 13.49
N GLY A 393 12.39 6.80 14.54
CA GLY A 393 12.76 6.33 15.87
C GLY A 393 14.26 6.06 16.06
N ALA A 394 15.13 6.58 15.19
CA ALA A 394 16.57 6.62 15.46
C ALA A 394 16.88 7.37 16.77
N ASP A 395 18.02 7.08 17.37
CA ASP A 395 18.37 7.68 18.66
C ASP A 395 18.39 9.22 18.58
N TRP A 396 18.16 9.88 19.71
CA TRP A 396 18.10 11.34 19.73
C TRP A 396 19.35 12.01 19.13
N TRP A 397 20.51 11.36 19.30
CA TRP A 397 21.81 11.88 18.88
C TRP A 397 21.99 11.89 17.37
N SER A 398 21.46 10.90 16.65
CA SER A 398 21.51 10.82 15.18
C SER A 398 20.69 11.94 14.55
N CYS A 399 19.42 12.09 14.94
CA CYS A 399 18.54 13.14 14.43
C CYS A 399 18.98 14.58 14.76
N HIS A 400 19.69 14.77 15.88
CA HIS A 400 20.16 16.08 16.31
C HIS A 400 21.64 16.31 16.04
N TYR A 401 22.36 15.36 15.44
CA TYR A 401 23.79 15.55 15.19
C TYR A 401 24.01 16.81 14.36
N ASP A 402 23.22 17.03 13.31
CA ASP A 402 23.33 18.22 12.48
C ASP A 402 22.86 19.51 13.18
N LEU A 403 21.86 19.43 14.05
CA LEU A 403 21.42 20.59 14.83
C LEU A 403 22.45 20.94 15.92
N VAL A 404 22.98 19.95 16.63
CA VAL A 404 24.00 20.11 17.66
C VAL A 404 25.31 20.55 17.02
N LEU A 405 25.71 19.97 15.88
CA LEU A 405 26.86 20.39 15.10
C LEU A 405 26.64 21.82 14.58
N GLY A 406 25.46 22.14 14.07
CA GLY A 406 25.07 23.47 13.64
C GLY A 406 25.15 24.49 14.77
N VAL A 407 24.61 24.18 15.95
CA VAL A 407 24.62 25.01 17.16
C VAL A 407 26.04 25.12 17.74
N THR A 408 26.81 24.04 17.79
CA THR A 408 28.19 24.06 18.32
C THR A 408 29.14 24.78 17.37
N LEU A 409 29.00 24.61 16.06
CA LEU A 409 29.76 25.37 15.05
C LEU A 409 29.41 26.85 15.09
N SER A 410 28.12 27.20 15.17
CA SER A 410 27.69 28.61 15.24
C SER A 410 28.05 29.26 16.58
N SER A 411 27.90 28.55 17.70
CA SER A 411 28.36 29.01 19.03
C SER A 411 29.89 29.11 19.09
N GLY A 412 30.60 28.17 18.48
CA GLY A 412 32.05 28.19 18.33
C GLY A 412 32.52 29.39 17.50
N LEU A 413 31.83 29.72 16.42
CA LEU A 413 32.05 30.92 15.62
C LEU A 413 31.81 32.21 16.43
N VAL A 414 30.75 32.26 17.23
CA VAL A 414 30.46 33.40 18.12
C VAL A 414 31.57 33.55 19.17
N LEU A 415 32.01 32.46 19.80
CA LEU A 415 33.11 32.46 20.77
C LEU A 415 34.44 32.83 20.12
N LEU A 416 34.72 32.35 18.92
CA LEU A 416 35.91 32.73 18.14
C LEU A 416 35.87 34.22 17.81
N CYS A 417 34.74 34.75 17.36
CA CYS A 417 34.56 36.18 17.12
C CYS A 417 34.73 37.01 18.41
N ALA A 418 34.17 36.55 19.54
CA ALA A 418 34.33 37.20 20.83
C ALA A 418 35.80 37.19 21.29
N ALA A 419 36.50 36.06 21.13
CA ALA A 419 37.92 35.92 21.41
C ALA A 419 38.77 36.81 20.49
N CYS A 420 38.45 36.91 19.19
CA CYS A 420 39.11 37.83 18.27
C CYS A 420 38.87 39.30 18.66
N CYS A 421 37.65 39.66 19.09
CA CYS A 421 37.33 41.00 19.59
C CYS A 421 38.09 41.33 20.88
N LEU A 422 38.20 40.36 21.81
CA LEU A 422 39.00 40.50 23.03
C LEU A 422 40.49 40.60 22.72
N ALA A 423 41.02 39.73 21.87
CA ALA A 423 42.42 39.77 21.43
C ALA A 423 42.76 41.09 20.71
N ALA A 424 41.85 41.62 19.88
CA ALA A 424 42.00 42.93 19.26
C ALA A 424 42.05 44.08 20.29
N ARG A 425 41.38 43.91 21.44
CA ARG A 425 41.40 44.86 22.56
C ARG A 425 42.71 44.80 23.36
N PHE A 426 43.29 43.61 23.52
CA PHE A 426 44.54 43.40 24.28
C PHE A 426 45.82 43.48 23.43
N CYS A 427 45.73 43.38 22.10
CA CYS A 427 46.86 43.53 21.16
C CYS A 427 46.63 44.68 20.14
N PRO A 428 46.52 45.94 20.59
CA PRO A 428 46.14 47.07 19.75
C PRO A 428 47.17 47.39 18.63
N ASN A 429 48.43 46.98 18.79
CA ASN A 429 49.51 47.46 17.94
C ASN A 429 49.87 46.55 16.74
N SER A 430 49.43 45.28 16.71
CA SER A 430 49.75 44.35 15.60
C SER A 430 48.52 43.91 14.78
N LEU A 431 47.35 43.68 15.42
CA LEU A 431 46.14 43.21 14.74
C LEU A 431 45.18 44.34 14.33
N GLY A 432 45.25 45.50 14.99
CA GLY A 432 44.37 46.64 14.74
C GLY A 432 44.47 47.23 13.32
N ARG A 433 45.63 47.09 12.65
CA ARG A 433 45.78 47.56 11.25
C ARG A 433 45.12 46.64 10.23
N CYS A 434 45.07 45.32 10.48
CA CYS A 434 44.53 44.35 9.52
C CYS A 434 42.99 44.39 9.45
N PHE A 435 42.29 44.64 10.56
CA PHE A 435 40.81 44.66 10.58
C PHE A 435 40.18 46.04 10.40
N ARG A 436 40.88 47.12 10.78
CA ARG A 436 40.34 48.48 10.69
C ARG A 436 40.24 48.98 9.24
N MET A 437 41.22 48.66 8.39
CA MET A 437 41.20 49.06 6.98
C MET A 437 40.01 48.49 6.18
N PRO A 438 39.69 47.17 6.25
CA PRO A 438 38.51 46.61 5.59
C PRO A 438 37.18 47.16 6.12
N TYR A 439 37.07 47.37 7.44
CA TYR A 439 35.85 47.92 8.06
C TYR A 439 35.58 49.37 7.64
N ASP A 440 36.61 50.21 7.61
CA ASP A 440 36.48 51.60 7.13
C ASP A 440 36.19 51.66 5.63
N ALA A 441 36.66 50.70 4.84
CA ALA A 441 36.29 50.55 3.43
C ALA A 441 34.82 50.10 3.27
N TYR A 442 34.36 49.15 4.08
CA TYR A 442 32.95 48.73 4.12
C TYR A 442 32.01 49.89 4.48
N LYS A 443 32.34 50.65 5.54
CA LYS A 443 31.54 51.79 6.00
C LYS A 443 31.42 52.88 4.93
N ARG A 444 32.51 53.15 4.19
CA ARG A 444 32.49 54.06 3.03
C ARG A 444 31.57 53.57 1.90
N ARG A 445 31.58 52.27 1.58
CA ARG A 445 30.68 51.68 0.57
C ARG A 445 29.22 51.71 1.01
N ALA A 446 28.95 51.47 2.29
CA ALA A 446 27.60 51.51 2.85
C ALA A 446 27.02 52.94 2.80
N ASN A 447 27.81 53.95 3.16
CA ASN A 447 27.42 55.36 3.05
C ASN A 447 27.17 55.78 1.58
N ALA A 448 28.06 55.40 0.65
CA ALA A 448 27.86 55.68 -0.78
C ALA A 448 26.58 55.04 -1.35
N ARG A 449 26.20 53.85 -0.87
CA ARG A 449 24.92 53.20 -1.24
C ARG A 449 23.71 53.87 -0.59
N ALA A 450 23.85 54.48 0.59
CA ALA A 450 22.80 55.25 1.21
C ALA A 450 22.56 56.55 0.43
N GLU A 451 23.62 57.30 0.13
CA GLU A 451 23.58 58.52 -0.70
C GLU A 451 23.05 58.24 -2.12
N GLY A 452 23.45 57.12 -2.75
CA GLY A 452 22.92 56.74 -4.05
C GLY A 452 21.43 56.37 -4.05
N ARG A 453 20.92 55.81 -2.94
CA ARG A 453 19.49 55.51 -2.77
C ARG A 453 18.66 56.76 -2.52
N GLU A 454 19.23 57.76 -1.86
CA GLU A 454 18.58 59.06 -1.64
C GLU A 454 18.52 59.85 -2.95
N ARG A 455 19.64 59.94 -3.67
CA ARG A 455 19.70 60.56 -5.01
C ARG A 455 18.74 59.91 -6.01
N GLY A 456 18.68 58.57 -6.01
CA GLY A 456 17.72 57.84 -6.86
C GLY A 456 16.25 58.07 -6.50
N ARG A 457 15.92 58.35 -5.22
CA ARG A 457 14.56 58.74 -4.82
C ARG A 457 14.24 60.16 -5.28
N GLU A 458 15.18 61.09 -5.16
CA GLU A 458 15.03 62.47 -5.64
C GLU A 458 14.84 62.51 -7.17
N GLU A 459 15.64 61.74 -7.92
CA GLU A 459 15.51 61.61 -9.37
C GLU A 459 14.17 60.97 -9.78
N ALA A 460 13.74 59.91 -9.08
CA ALA A 460 12.43 59.29 -9.33
C ALA A 460 11.27 60.24 -9.02
N PHE A 461 11.38 61.03 -7.95
CA PHE A 461 10.38 62.03 -7.57
C PHE A 461 10.33 63.18 -8.57
N ALA A 462 11.49 63.69 -9.01
CA ALA A 462 11.58 64.70 -10.06
C ALA A 462 11.01 64.20 -11.39
N HIS A 463 11.26 62.93 -11.74
CA HIS A 463 10.69 62.31 -12.94
C HIS A 463 9.17 62.16 -12.85
N MET A 464 8.64 61.70 -11.71
CA MET A 464 7.19 61.60 -11.49
C MET A 464 6.51 62.98 -11.51
N LYS A 465 7.16 64.01 -10.95
CA LYS A 465 6.68 65.39 -11.00
C LYS A 465 6.65 65.91 -12.44
N ALA A 466 7.71 65.68 -13.22
CA ALA A 466 7.77 66.06 -14.62
C ALA A 466 6.70 65.33 -15.48
N GLN A 467 6.44 64.05 -15.22
CA GLN A 467 5.36 63.31 -15.90
C GLN A 467 3.97 63.86 -15.55
N ARG A 468 3.76 64.29 -14.29
CA ARG A 468 2.51 64.91 -13.84
C ARG A 468 2.29 66.29 -14.46
N GLU A 469 3.36 67.08 -14.61
CA GLU A 469 3.34 68.40 -15.27
C GLU A 469 3.18 68.27 -16.80
N ALA A 470 3.64 67.16 -17.40
CA ALA A 470 3.52 66.87 -18.83
C ALA A 470 2.13 66.33 -19.26
N GLY A 471 1.15 66.26 -18.36
CA GLY A 471 -0.24 65.94 -18.71
C GLY A 471 -0.54 64.45 -18.98
N PHE A 472 0.35 63.53 -18.61
CA PHE A 472 0.03 62.09 -18.66
C PHE A 472 -0.86 61.70 -17.48
N GLY A 473 -2.17 61.86 -17.64
CA GLY A 473 -3.17 61.41 -16.67
C GLY A 473 -3.29 59.88 -16.66
N MET A 474 -2.65 59.23 -15.68
CA MET A 474 -3.04 57.86 -15.31
C MET A 474 -4.36 57.90 -14.56
N ASN A 475 -5.35 57.20 -15.09
CA ASN A 475 -6.71 57.10 -14.59
C ASN A 475 -6.79 55.91 -13.61
N PRO A 476 -6.98 56.09 -12.29
CA PRO A 476 -7.16 54.98 -11.36
C PRO A 476 -8.66 54.80 -11.11
N SER A 477 -9.26 53.86 -11.83
CA SER A 477 -10.56 53.29 -11.47
C SER A 477 -10.52 51.79 -11.70
N TYR A 478 -11.31 51.07 -10.90
CA TYR A 478 -11.29 49.63 -10.58
C TYR A 478 -10.31 49.28 -9.45
N GLY A 479 -10.72 49.05 -8.20
CA GLY A 479 -12.04 48.73 -7.65
C GLY A 479 -11.91 47.49 -6.77
N MET A 480 -11.89 47.68 -5.45
CA MET A 480 -11.99 46.60 -4.47
C MET A 480 -13.45 46.17 -4.28
N ALA A 481 -13.67 44.88 -4.06
CA ALA A 481 -14.69 44.26 -3.20
C ALA A 481 -14.19 42.83 -2.92
N GLY A 482 -14.13 42.26 -1.71
CA GLY A 482 -14.91 42.47 -0.49
C GLY A 482 -15.47 41.09 -0.10
N GLY A 483 -15.15 40.58 1.09
CA GLY A 483 -15.71 39.30 1.57
C GLY A 483 -15.02 38.69 2.78
N GLN A 484 -15.39 39.18 3.97
CA GLN A 484 -15.19 38.51 5.26
C GLN A 484 -16.23 37.41 5.44
N TYR A 485 -15.91 36.29 6.12
CA TYR A 485 -16.85 35.59 7.00
C TYR A 485 -16.09 34.74 8.05
N MET A 486 -16.51 34.90 9.31
CA MET A 486 -16.08 34.18 10.51
C MET A 486 -16.94 32.92 10.74
N GLY A 487 -16.44 31.96 11.54
CA GLY A 487 -17.29 30.99 12.25
C GLY A 487 -16.56 29.85 12.98
N TYR A 488 -16.48 29.95 14.32
CA TYR A 488 -16.40 28.95 15.42
C TYR A 488 -16.64 27.46 15.06
N GLY A 489 -16.10 26.42 15.72
CA GLY A 489 -15.61 26.22 17.10
C GLY A 489 -16.27 24.94 17.67
N GLY A 490 -15.58 24.16 18.53
CA GLY A 490 -16.22 23.18 19.44
C GLY A 490 -15.59 21.77 19.50
N ASN A 491 -15.28 21.33 20.73
CA ASN A 491 -14.45 20.18 21.14
C ASN A 491 -15.33 19.02 21.73
N PRO A 492 -14.85 18.02 22.53
CA PRO A 492 -14.93 16.59 22.22
C PRO A 492 -15.74 15.77 23.27
N GLY A 493 -15.78 14.43 23.15
CA GLY A 493 -16.34 13.57 24.21
C GLY A 493 -15.87 12.10 24.21
N TYR A 494 -15.28 11.69 25.34
CA TYR A 494 -15.30 10.41 26.10
C TYR A 494 -15.41 9.07 25.31
N GLY A 495 -14.63 8.00 25.52
CA GLY A 495 -13.88 7.51 26.69
C GLY A 495 -14.58 6.28 27.28
N MET A 496 -13.99 5.07 27.22
CA MET A 496 -14.22 3.94 28.16
C MET A 496 -13.16 2.83 28.03
N HIS A 497 -12.72 2.35 29.19
CA HIS A 497 -11.79 1.25 29.46
C HIS A 497 -12.45 -0.13 29.34
N GLY A 498 -11.65 -1.17 29.04
CA GLY A 498 -12.03 -2.57 29.20
C GLY A 498 -10.81 -3.48 29.26
N ALA A 499 -10.69 -4.25 30.35
CA ALA A 499 -9.55 -5.03 30.79
C ALA A 499 -9.34 -6.38 30.05
N ALA A 500 -8.12 -6.91 30.17
CA ALA A 500 -7.67 -8.24 29.74
C ALA A 500 -8.37 -9.40 30.49
N PRO A 501 -8.14 -10.68 30.12
CA PRO A 501 -7.00 -11.39 30.72
C PRO A 501 -6.28 -12.43 29.83
N GLN A 502 -5.23 -12.98 30.47
CA GLN A 502 -4.19 -13.94 30.09
C GLN A 502 -4.70 -15.35 29.71
N GLU A 503 -3.91 -16.07 28.89
CA GLU A 503 -3.67 -17.54 28.98
C GLU A 503 -2.41 -17.88 28.16
N MET A 504 -1.30 -18.32 28.80
CA MET A 504 -0.85 -19.70 29.08
C MET A 504 -0.64 -20.58 27.82
N GLY A 505 0.61 -21.02 27.64
CA GLY A 505 1.09 -21.65 26.42
C GLY A 505 1.30 -23.17 26.48
N PHE A 506 1.53 -23.73 25.29
CA PHE A 506 2.18 -25.00 24.93
C PHE A 506 2.63 -24.80 23.46
N GLY A 507 3.79 -25.17 22.94
CA GLY A 507 4.70 -26.27 23.25
C GLY A 507 4.55 -27.37 22.19
N GLY A 508 5.29 -27.30 21.06
CA GLY A 508 5.43 -28.44 20.15
C GLY A 508 5.64 -28.10 18.66
N MET A 509 6.86 -28.32 18.17
CA MET A 509 7.27 -28.20 16.78
C MET A 509 6.84 -29.42 15.95
N GLY A 510 6.46 -29.19 14.68
CA GLY A 510 6.35 -30.23 13.66
C GLY A 510 6.38 -29.62 12.26
N ASN A 511 7.55 -29.61 11.61
CA ASN A 511 7.69 -29.29 10.20
C ASN A 511 7.00 -30.37 9.36
N ALA A 512 6.03 -30.00 8.53
CA ALA A 512 5.52 -30.88 7.49
C ALA A 512 5.45 -30.15 6.15
N ASN A 513 6.39 -30.49 5.26
CA ASN A 513 6.26 -30.24 3.83
C ASN A 513 5.15 -31.15 3.29
N TYR A 514 3.97 -30.61 3.01
CA TYR A 514 2.94 -31.32 2.25
C TYR A 514 2.85 -30.74 0.84
N VAL A 515 3.42 -31.48 -0.11
CA VAL A 515 3.03 -31.41 -1.52
C VAL A 515 1.74 -32.21 -1.64
N MET A 516 0.60 -31.54 -1.81
CA MET A 516 -0.64 -32.22 -2.18
C MET A 516 -0.56 -32.66 -3.65
N GLN A 517 -0.12 -33.90 -3.88
CA GLN A 517 -0.43 -34.62 -5.11
C GLN A 517 -1.83 -35.22 -4.98
N GLY A 518 -2.84 -34.48 -5.45
CA GLY A 518 -4.14 -35.06 -5.77
C GLY A 518 -4.03 -35.84 -7.08
N MET A 519 -4.19 -37.17 -7.01
CA MET A 519 -4.31 -38.02 -8.19
C MET A 519 -5.59 -37.65 -8.95
N VAL A 520 -5.42 -37.27 -10.22
CA VAL A 520 -6.51 -37.12 -11.19
C VAL A 520 -6.97 -38.52 -11.59
N PRO A 521 -8.27 -38.89 -11.49
CA PRO A 521 -8.75 -40.14 -12.06
C PRO A 521 -8.58 -40.12 -13.58
N GLN A 522 -7.98 -41.18 -14.12
CA GLN A 522 -7.83 -41.40 -15.55
C GLN A 522 -9.18 -41.26 -16.27
N GLN A 523 -9.15 -40.50 -17.36
CA GLN A 523 -10.27 -40.32 -18.28
C GLN A 523 -10.74 -41.67 -18.84
N ILE A 524 -12.03 -41.94 -18.70
CA ILE A 524 -12.73 -43.00 -19.44
C ILE A 524 -12.90 -42.50 -20.89
N PRO A 525 -12.50 -43.26 -21.92
CA PRO A 525 -12.68 -42.84 -23.31
C PRO A 525 -14.17 -42.77 -23.69
N PRO A 526 -14.56 -41.91 -24.65
CA PRO A 526 -15.95 -41.72 -25.02
C PRO A 526 -16.56 -43.01 -25.57
N ARG A 527 -17.64 -43.48 -24.94
CA ARG A 527 -18.48 -44.56 -25.48
C ARG A 527 -19.26 -44.02 -26.67
N ASN A 528 -19.16 -44.73 -27.80
CA ASN A 528 -20.04 -44.60 -28.95
C ASN A 528 -21.51 -44.69 -28.50
N ILE A 529 -22.28 -43.63 -28.74
CA ILE A 529 -23.73 -43.64 -28.61
C ILE A 529 -24.28 -44.37 -29.84
N VAL A 530 -24.67 -45.63 -29.66
CA VAL A 530 -25.50 -46.35 -30.62
C VAL A 530 -26.96 -46.09 -30.24
N ALA A 531 -27.73 -45.53 -31.17
CA ALA A 531 -29.16 -45.31 -31.01
C ALA A 531 -29.89 -46.65 -30.77
N PRO A 532 -30.84 -46.74 -29.82
CA PRO A 532 -31.61 -47.96 -29.64
C PRO A 532 -32.67 -48.09 -30.74
N ALA A 533 -32.71 -49.28 -31.35
CA ALA A 533 -33.76 -49.70 -32.26
C ALA A 533 -35.11 -49.79 -31.55
N ALA A 534 -36.17 -49.48 -32.29
CA ALA A 534 -37.54 -49.46 -31.83
C ALA A 534 -38.02 -50.82 -31.28
N GLY A 535 -38.72 -50.76 -30.14
CA GLY A 535 -39.65 -51.80 -29.71
C GLY A 535 -39.22 -52.62 -28.50
N GLN A 536 -39.33 -52.05 -27.29
CA GLN A 536 -39.60 -52.84 -26.08
C GLN A 536 -40.52 -52.06 -25.14
N HIS A 537 -41.55 -52.76 -24.65
CA HIS A 537 -42.59 -52.27 -23.76
C HIS A 537 -42.01 -51.92 -22.37
N PHE A 538 -42.35 -50.74 -21.84
CA PHE A 538 -42.06 -50.39 -20.45
C PHE A 538 -43.04 -51.11 -19.51
N GLN A 539 -42.49 -51.89 -18.59
CA GLN A 539 -43.20 -52.43 -17.43
C GLN A 539 -43.30 -51.35 -16.36
N LYS A 540 -44.51 -51.16 -15.84
CA LYS A 540 -44.84 -50.18 -14.79
C LYS A 540 -44.39 -50.74 -13.44
N LEU A 541 -43.37 -50.15 -12.81
CA LEU A 541 -42.99 -50.47 -11.43
C LEU A 541 -43.88 -49.68 -10.46
N THR A 542 -44.37 -50.35 -9.42
CA THR A 542 -45.22 -49.78 -8.36
C THR A 542 -44.38 -49.29 -7.19
N GLU A 543 -44.87 -48.24 -6.53
CA GLU A 543 -44.31 -47.57 -5.35
C GLU A 543 -44.13 -48.52 -4.15
N THR A 544 -42.98 -49.17 -4.04
CA THR A 544 -42.28 -49.53 -2.77
C THR A 544 -40.89 -50.13 -3.05
N GLU A 545 -40.16 -49.62 -4.05
CA GLU A 545 -38.72 -49.89 -4.21
C GLU A 545 -37.91 -48.61 -4.07
#